data_AF-A0A8X6HK17-F1
#
_entry.id   AF-A0A8X6HK17-F1
#
_cell.length_a   1.000
_cell.length_b   1.000
_cell.length_c   1.000
_cell.angle_alpha   90.00
_cell.angle_beta   90.00
_cell.angle_gamma   90.00
#
_symmetry.space_group_name_H-M   'P 1'
#
loop_
_entity.id
_entity.type
_entity.pdbx_description
1 polymer ?
#
loop_
_entity_poly.entity_id
_entity_poly.type
_entity_poly.pdbx_seq_one_letter_code
_entity_poly.pdbx_strand_id
1 'polypeptide(L)'
;MRIRAKYADYTIDTNDFPMFQEQDIIIPGQKFQLREEKQIIEFTLPSHLINKIIAGKQPDGSFRHEIQFRVWDCKNNEDWPDIHLCIEVNEHPVFVPQPSPHIVYITAYCALEEAFCNQVIISSPRSEVLESYAFDFSLVTRYLPSEIIQKHPLKITFNTKELAEVALKETGDRHLVIFMVDNVTQNVIKEPCRSIICEHPEIFDLETFLKDAQYKLQWKCPICSKKIKYKDLVIDMFLKQMGNQGKTTFHFYKPRNSTKLLDKNDDGITCEREVIQLD
;
A
#
# COMPACT_ATOMS: atom_id res chain seq x y z
N MET A 1 -12.20 12.53 -8.82
CA MET A 1 -11.71 12.90 -10.17
C MET A 1 -10.60 11.91 -10.48
N ARG A 2 -10.84 10.91 -11.33
CA ARG A 2 -9.84 9.90 -11.67
C ARG A 2 -8.72 10.59 -12.43
N ILE A 3 -7.56 10.83 -11.81
CA ILE A 3 -6.38 11.34 -12.53
C ILE A 3 -5.81 10.16 -13.30
N ARG A 4 -6.37 9.98 -14.49
CA ARG A 4 -5.91 9.02 -15.49
C ARG A 4 -4.81 9.73 -16.28
N ALA A 5 -3.55 9.48 -15.94
CA ALA A 5 -2.45 9.93 -16.77
C ALA A 5 -2.48 9.11 -18.07
N LYS A 6 -2.68 9.79 -19.21
CA LYS A 6 -2.79 9.17 -20.53
C LYS A 6 -1.37 9.07 -21.09
N TYR A 7 -0.82 7.86 -21.13
CA TYR A 7 0.52 7.62 -21.66
C TYR A 7 0.45 6.79 -22.92
N ALA A 8 0.77 7.43 -24.05
CA ALA A 8 0.89 6.90 -25.42
C ALA A 8 -0.34 6.15 -25.97
N ASP A 9 -0.92 5.17 -25.26
CA ASP A 9 -2.17 4.47 -25.57
C ASP A 9 -2.81 3.80 -24.33
N TYR A 10 -2.26 4.01 -23.12
CA TYR A 10 -2.64 3.28 -21.90
C TYR A 10 -2.90 4.23 -20.74
N THR A 11 -3.64 3.73 -19.75
CA THR A 11 -3.98 4.49 -18.55
C THR A 11 -3.57 3.70 -17.32
N ILE A 12 -2.59 4.21 -16.58
CA ILE A 12 -2.29 3.72 -15.24
C ILE A 12 -3.27 4.39 -14.29
N ASP A 13 -3.93 3.60 -13.44
CA ASP A 13 -4.72 4.17 -12.37
C ASP A 13 -3.79 4.53 -11.20
N THR A 14 -3.29 5.77 -11.17
CA THR A 14 -2.49 6.28 -10.05
C THR A 14 -3.27 6.29 -8.74
N ASN A 15 -4.61 6.12 -8.75
CA ASN A 15 -5.40 5.97 -7.54
C ASN A 15 -5.15 4.64 -6.81
N ASP A 16 -4.56 3.62 -7.47
CA ASP A 16 -4.14 2.40 -6.78
C ASP A 16 -2.96 2.67 -5.82
N PHE A 17 -2.28 3.82 -5.95
CA PHE A 17 -1.19 4.28 -5.07
C PHE A 17 -1.51 5.64 -4.43
N PRO A 18 -2.41 5.71 -3.43
CA PRO A 18 -2.76 6.97 -2.75
C PRO A 18 -1.61 7.57 -1.94
N MET A 19 -0.45 6.92 -1.92
CA MET A 19 0.76 7.30 -1.21
C MET A 19 1.47 8.50 -1.85
N PHE A 20 1.12 8.83 -3.09
CA PHE A 20 1.82 9.82 -3.88
C PHE A 20 0.87 10.75 -4.63
N GLN A 21 1.33 11.97 -4.86
CA GLN A 21 0.71 12.89 -5.79
C GLN A 21 1.71 13.26 -6.88
N GLU A 22 1.40 12.90 -8.12
CA GLU A 22 2.17 13.30 -9.29
C GLU A 22 2.26 14.83 -9.37
N GLN A 23 3.47 15.31 -9.61
CA GLN A 23 3.78 16.74 -9.74
C GLN A 23 4.19 17.08 -11.16
N ASP A 24 5.00 16.22 -11.79
CA ASP A 24 5.49 16.40 -13.14
C ASP A 24 5.88 15.06 -13.77
N ILE A 25 5.89 15.02 -15.10
CA ILE A 25 6.28 13.87 -15.91
C ILE A 25 7.64 14.21 -16.54
N ILE A 26 8.69 13.53 -16.09
CA ILE A 26 10.06 13.76 -16.56
C ILE A 26 10.26 13.06 -17.91
N ILE A 27 9.91 11.77 -17.97
CA ILE A 27 9.86 10.99 -19.20
C ILE A 27 8.44 10.45 -19.34
N PRO A 28 7.72 10.73 -20.43
CA PRO A 28 6.39 10.19 -20.65
C PRO A 28 6.44 8.67 -20.82
N GLY A 29 5.34 8.02 -20.47
CA GLY A 29 5.20 6.58 -20.56
C GLY A 29 5.47 6.02 -21.95
N GLN A 30 6.38 5.05 -22.02
CA GLN A 30 6.83 4.40 -23.25
C GLN A 30 7.08 2.91 -23.02
N LYS A 31 7.06 2.12 -24.10
CA LYS A 31 7.34 0.67 -24.03
C LYS A 31 8.83 0.40 -23.89
N PHE A 32 9.15 -0.75 -23.29
CA PHE A 32 10.52 -1.24 -23.29
C PHE A 32 10.98 -1.55 -24.73
N GLN A 33 12.20 -1.14 -25.05
CA GLN A 33 12.86 -1.40 -26.33
C GLN A 33 14.26 -1.95 -26.06
N LEU A 34 14.33 -3.18 -25.54
CA LEU A 34 15.59 -3.84 -25.17
C LEU A 34 16.29 -4.44 -26.41
N ARG A 35 16.59 -3.60 -27.41
CA ARG A 35 17.19 -4.01 -28.69
C ARG A 35 18.57 -4.67 -28.55
N GLU A 36 19.28 -4.40 -27.46
CA GLU A 36 20.63 -4.89 -27.16
C GLU A 36 20.76 -5.31 -25.68
N GLU A 37 19.74 -5.99 -25.13
CA GLU A 37 19.63 -6.39 -23.70
C GLU A 37 19.50 -5.24 -22.69
N LYS A 38 19.78 -4.01 -23.12
CA LYS A 38 19.69 -2.79 -22.31
C LYS A 38 18.87 -1.72 -23.02
N GLN A 39 18.30 -0.82 -22.23
CA GLN A 39 17.65 0.40 -22.69
C GLN A 39 18.26 1.58 -21.93
N ILE A 40 18.76 2.57 -22.68
CA ILE A 40 19.39 3.77 -22.14
C ILE A 40 18.42 4.93 -22.27
N ILE A 41 18.23 5.65 -21.18
CA ILE A 41 17.36 6.82 -21.09
C ILE A 41 18.18 7.98 -20.57
N GLU A 42 18.06 9.13 -21.21
CA GLU A 42 18.76 10.35 -20.84
C GLU A 42 17.75 11.46 -20.59
N PHE A 43 17.94 12.22 -19.50
CA PHE A 43 17.09 13.36 -19.18
C PHE A 43 17.83 14.44 -18.40
N THR A 44 17.39 15.68 -18.57
CA THR A 44 17.81 16.84 -17.75
C THR A 44 16.67 17.27 -16.86
N LEU A 45 16.97 17.74 -15.64
CA LEU A 45 15.95 18.28 -14.74
C LEU A 45 15.86 19.81 -14.85
N PRO A 46 14.66 20.39 -15.02
CA PRO A 46 14.46 21.83 -14.89
C PRO A 46 14.78 22.34 -13.48
N SER A 47 15.31 23.57 -13.37
CA SER A 47 15.75 24.14 -12.07
C SER A 47 14.62 24.18 -11.02
N HIS A 48 13.37 24.40 -11.45
CA HIS A 48 12.23 24.41 -10.52
C HIS A 48 11.95 23.02 -9.91
N LEU A 49 12.19 21.92 -10.63
CA LEU A 49 12.07 20.57 -10.09
C LEU A 49 13.25 20.25 -9.17
N ILE A 50 14.47 20.62 -9.57
CA ILE A 50 15.69 20.49 -8.74
C ILE A 50 15.49 21.17 -7.38
N ASN A 51 15.09 22.46 -7.40
CA ASN A 51 14.84 23.23 -6.18
C ASN A 51 13.77 22.59 -5.30
N LYS A 52 12.72 22.03 -5.91
CA LYS A 52 11.65 21.34 -5.19
C LYS A 52 12.15 20.06 -4.52
N ILE A 53 12.95 19.24 -5.22
CA ILE A 53 13.56 18.02 -4.66
C ILE A 53 14.49 18.37 -3.49
N ILE A 54 15.39 19.34 -3.69
CA ILE A 54 16.36 19.77 -2.67
C ILE A 54 15.63 20.31 -1.43
N ALA A 55 14.62 21.17 -1.61
CA ALA A 55 13.82 21.69 -0.50
C ALA A 55 13.01 20.60 0.23
N GLY A 56 12.72 19.48 -0.44
CA GLY A 56 12.01 18.34 0.11
C GLY A 56 12.89 17.31 0.82
N LYS A 57 14.22 17.47 0.82
CA LYS A 57 15.15 16.51 1.43
C LYS A 57 14.99 16.49 2.96
N GLN A 58 14.84 15.29 3.51
CA GLN A 58 14.66 15.04 4.93
C GLN A 58 15.99 14.77 5.64
N PRO A 59 16.08 14.93 6.97
CA PRO A 59 17.30 14.68 7.74
C PRO A 59 17.82 13.24 7.66
N ASP A 60 16.93 12.27 7.44
CA ASP A 60 17.28 10.85 7.27
C ASP A 60 17.78 10.50 5.85
N GLY A 61 17.87 11.51 4.97
CA GLY A 61 18.30 11.35 3.58
C GLY A 61 17.18 11.00 2.61
N SER A 62 15.95 10.73 3.08
CA SER A 62 14.80 10.54 2.20
C SER A 62 14.34 11.84 1.55
N PHE A 63 13.55 11.78 0.48
CA PHE A 63 12.97 12.96 -0.13
C PHE A 63 11.45 12.96 0.01
N ARG A 64 10.87 14.13 0.34
CA ARG A 64 9.42 14.35 0.22
C ARG A 64 8.99 14.37 -1.24
N HIS A 65 9.84 14.92 -2.11
CA HIS A 65 9.64 14.98 -3.54
C HIS A 65 10.62 14.02 -4.21
N GLU A 66 10.10 12.95 -4.83
CA GLU A 66 10.88 11.80 -5.30
C GLU A 66 10.68 11.61 -6.80
N ILE A 67 11.77 11.32 -7.50
CA ILE A 67 11.76 10.80 -8.86
C ILE A 67 11.49 9.29 -8.78
N GLN A 68 10.35 8.89 -9.33
CA GLN A 68 9.96 7.49 -9.45
C GLN A 68 10.21 7.00 -10.87
N PHE A 69 10.92 5.89 -10.99
CA PHE A 69 10.81 5.01 -12.14
C PHE A 69 9.63 4.07 -11.90
N ARG A 70 8.60 4.15 -12.74
CA ARG A 70 7.35 3.38 -12.59
C ARG A 70 7.21 2.40 -13.74
N VAL A 71 6.76 1.18 -13.46
CA VAL A 71 6.64 0.10 -14.44
C VAL A 71 5.29 -0.57 -14.32
N TRP A 72 4.63 -0.85 -15.44
CA TRP A 72 3.33 -1.53 -15.48
C TRP A 72 3.21 -2.43 -16.72
N ASP A 73 2.46 -3.51 -16.58
CA ASP A 73 2.09 -4.36 -17.71
C ASP A 73 0.93 -3.72 -18.47
N CYS A 74 1.06 -3.56 -19.79
CA CYS A 74 0.00 -3.03 -20.64
C CYS A 74 -1.11 -4.07 -20.93
N LYS A 75 -0.89 -5.35 -20.61
CA LYS A 75 -1.85 -6.44 -20.86
C LYS A 75 -2.63 -6.84 -19.60
N ASN A 76 -1.98 -6.92 -18.44
CA ASN A 76 -2.60 -7.33 -17.17
C ASN A 76 -2.33 -6.31 -16.04
N ASN A 77 -3.37 -5.65 -15.53
CA ASN A 77 -3.25 -4.68 -14.43
C ASN A 77 -3.46 -5.30 -13.03
N GLU A 78 -3.74 -6.59 -12.93
CA GLU A 78 -4.20 -7.23 -11.69
C GLU A 78 -3.12 -8.11 -11.03
N ASP A 79 -2.24 -8.71 -11.83
CA ASP A 79 -1.17 -9.56 -11.31
C ASP A 79 0.16 -8.81 -11.22
N TRP A 80 0.82 -8.96 -10.06
CA TRP A 80 2.23 -8.59 -9.89
C TRP A 80 3.07 -9.63 -10.64
N PRO A 81 3.72 -9.24 -11.73
CA PRO A 81 4.54 -10.15 -12.51
C PRO A 81 5.95 -10.20 -11.94
N ASP A 82 6.60 -11.35 -12.10
CA ASP A 82 7.98 -11.56 -11.69
C ASP A 82 8.95 -10.90 -12.68
N ILE A 83 8.89 -9.57 -12.79
CA ILE A 83 9.89 -8.80 -13.55
C ILE A 83 11.19 -8.70 -12.75
N HIS A 84 12.32 -8.80 -13.44
CA HIS A 84 13.64 -8.75 -12.82
C HIS A 84 14.44 -7.65 -13.50
N LEU A 85 14.47 -6.46 -12.89
CA LEU A 85 15.12 -5.30 -13.45
C LEU A 85 16.47 -5.05 -12.76
N CYS A 86 17.46 -4.74 -13.57
CA CYS A 86 18.74 -4.18 -13.15
C CYS A 86 18.80 -2.73 -13.65
N ILE A 87 18.96 -1.79 -12.72
CA ILE A 87 18.90 -0.35 -13.00
C ILE A 87 20.22 0.28 -12.54
N GLU A 88 20.80 1.09 -13.41
CA GLU A 88 21.96 1.93 -13.12
C GLU A 88 21.61 3.37 -13.44
N VAL A 89 22.00 4.30 -12.58
CA VAL A 89 21.76 5.73 -12.76
C VAL A 89 23.09 6.44 -12.57
N ASN A 90 23.54 7.17 -13.59
CA ASN A 90 24.83 7.88 -13.61
C ASN A 90 26.00 7.00 -13.12
N GLU A 91 26.15 5.80 -13.70
CA GLU A 91 27.20 4.81 -13.34
C GLU A 91 27.05 4.16 -11.95
N HIS A 92 25.97 4.46 -11.22
CA HIS A 92 25.71 3.87 -9.90
C HIS A 92 24.58 2.84 -9.97
N PRO A 93 24.81 1.58 -9.53
CA PRO A 93 23.76 0.58 -9.49
C PRO A 93 22.72 0.93 -8.41
N VAL A 94 21.44 0.86 -8.80
CA VAL A 94 20.30 1.08 -7.91
C VAL A 94 19.94 -0.24 -7.23
N PHE A 95 19.71 -0.21 -5.92
CA PHE A 95 19.19 -1.39 -5.22
C PHE A 95 17.72 -1.61 -5.59
N VAL A 96 17.44 -2.69 -6.31
CA VAL A 96 16.09 -3.10 -6.70
C VAL A 96 15.79 -4.47 -6.07
N PRO A 97 14.87 -4.56 -5.09
CA PRO A 97 14.40 -5.84 -4.55
C PRO A 97 13.92 -6.76 -5.68
N GLN A 98 14.09 -8.08 -5.55
CA GLN A 98 13.66 -9.04 -6.57
C GLN A 98 12.57 -9.98 -6.01
N PRO A 99 11.50 -10.28 -6.77
CA PRO A 99 11.12 -9.67 -8.05
C PRO A 99 10.90 -8.15 -7.92
N SER A 100 11.17 -7.42 -9.01
CA SER A 100 11.21 -5.97 -9.02
C SER A 100 9.84 -5.35 -8.73
N PRO A 101 9.77 -4.29 -7.89
CA PRO A 101 8.52 -3.58 -7.64
C PRO A 101 8.11 -2.74 -8.86
N HIS A 102 6.83 -2.36 -8.90
CA HIS A 102 6.30 -1.42 -9.91
C HIS A 102 6.83 0.01 -9.77
N ILE A 103 7.47 0.35 -8.64
CA ILE A 103 7.99 1.68 -8.34
C ILE A 103 9.40 1.52 -7.79
N VAL A 104 10.37 2.23 -8.38
CA VAL A 104 11.74 2.35 -7.87
C VAL A 104 12.05 3.82 -7.68
N TYR A 105 12.61 4.17 -6.53
CA TYR A 105 13.07 5.53 -6.25
C TYR A 105 14.49 5.69 -6.76
N ILE A 106 14.73 6.70 -7.59
CA ILE A 106 16.05 6.94 -8.18
C ILE A 106 16.66 8.30 -7.81
N THR A 107 15.93 9.13 -7.07
CA THR A 107 16.32 10.51 -6.72
C THR A 107 17.72 10.59 -6.15
N ALA A 108 18.08 9.67 -5.24
CA ALA A 108 19.38 9.64 -4.57
C ALA A 108 20.56 9.36 -5.52
N TYR A 109 20.29 8.84 -6.71
CA TYR A 109 21.28 8.50 -7.73
C TYR A 109 21.34 9.54 -8.87
N CYS A 110 20.36 10.45 -8.92
CA CYS A 110 20.33 11.53 -9.90
C CYS A 110 21.24 12.69 -9.48
N ALA A 111 21.92 13.28 -10.46
CA ALA A 111 22.55 14.59 -10.29
C ALA A 111 21.46 15.66 -10.30
N LEU A 112 21.40 16.44 -9.21
CA LEU A 112 20.45 17.54 -9.01
C LEU A 112 21.10 18.87 -9.42
N GLU A 113 21.62 18.91 -10.64
CA GLU A 113 22.32 20.05 -11.22
C GLU A 113 21.67 20.45 -12.55
N GLU A 114 21.56 21.76 -12.78
CA GLU A 114 20.97 22.27 -14.01
C GLU A 114 21.86 21.93 -15.21
N ALA A 115 21.24 21.58 -16.34
CA ALA A 115 21.90 21.13 -17.57
C ALA A 115 22.72 19.82 -17.46
N PHE A 116 22.79 19.19 -16.29
CA PHE A 116 23.37 17.85 -16.18
C PHE A 116 22.45 16.82 -16.84
N CYS A 117 23.01 16.04 -17.78
CA CYS A 117 22.30 14.95 -18.44
C CYS A 117 22.37 13.69 -17.57
N ASN A 118 21.31 13.40 -16.84
CA ASN A 118 21.19 12.16 -16.09
C ASN A 118 20.99 11.00 -17.07
N GLN A 119 21.75 9.93 -16.89
CA GLN A 119 21.63 8.71 -17.69
C GLN A 119 21.12 7.56 -16.81
N VAL A 120 20.13 6.83 -17.32
CA VAL A 120 19.56 5.65 -16.69
C VAL A 120 19.65 4.48 -17.65
N ILE A 121 20.31 3.41 -17.20
CA ILE A 121 20.45 2.16 -17.96
C ILE A 121 19.56 1.12 -17.29
N ILE A 122 18.63 0.57 -18.06
CA ILE A 122 17.70 -0.47 -17.61
C ILE A 122 18.01 -1.74 -18.38
N SER A 123 18.11 -2.85 -17.67
CA SER A 123 18.33 -4.17 -18.25
C SER A 123 17.56 -5.24 -17.49
N SER A 124 17.41 -6.41 -18.08
CA SER A 124 16.73 -7.54 -17.45
C SER A 124 17.30 -8.86 -17.95
N PRO A 125 17.55 -9.84 -17.07
CA PRO A 125 17.86 -11.21 -17.50
C PRO A 125 16.65 -11.94 -18.12
N ARG A 126 15.45 -11.34 -18.10
CA ARG A 126 14.20 -11.87 -18.69
C ARG A 126 13.52 -10.80 -19.54
N SER A 127 14.26 -10.27 -20.51
CA SER A 127 13.83 -9.13 -21.35
C SER A 127 12.58 -9.43 -22.18
N GLU A 128 12.34 -10.70 -22.52
CA GLU A 128 11.16 -11.18 -23.24
C GLU A 128 9.85 -10.91 -22.49
N VAL A 129 9.89 -10.90 -21.15
CA VAL A 129 8.71 -10.60 -20.34
C VAL A 129 8.31 -9.13 -20.49
N LEU A 130 9.27 -8.24 -20.77
CA LEU A 130 9.07 -6.79 -20.79
C LEU A 130 8.39 -6.27 -22.07
N GLU A 131 8.15 -7.11 -23.08
CA GLU A 131 7.48 -6.72 -24.33
C GLU A 131 6.06 -6.16 -24.11
N SER A 132 5.36 -6.63 -23.08
CA SER A 132 4.05 -6.11 -22.72
C SER A 132 4.11 -4.91 -21.78
N TYR A 133 5.29 -4.51 -21.30
CA TYR A 133 5.43 -3.51 -20.25
C TYR A 133 5.72 -2.13 -20.82
N ALA A 134 5.32 -1.14 -20.04
CA ALA A 134 5.73 0.23 -20.23
C ALA A 134 6.26 0.80 -18.91
N PHE A 135 7.00 1.89 -19.05
CA PHE A 135 7.55 2.62 -17.93
C PHE A 135 7.49 4.12 -18.16
N ASP A 136 7.60 4.88 -17.07
CA ASP A 136 7.83 6.32 -17.10
C ASP A 136 8.80 6.75 -15.99
N PHE A 137 9.14 8.04 -16.03
CA PHE A 137 9.85 8.72 -14.95
C PHE A 137 9.03 9.93 -14.55
N SER A 138 8.64 10.00 -13.28
CA SER A 138 7.77 11.08 -12.78
C SER A 138 8.25 11.62 -11.46
N LEU A 139 8.10 12.93 -11.27
CA LEU A 139 8.28 13.57 -9.97
C LEU A 139 6.98 13.45 -9.20
N VAL A 140 7.05 12.92 -7.98
CA VAL A 140 5.90 12.81 -7.09
C VAL A 140 6.16 13.49 -5.75
N THR A 141 5.09 13.86 -5.06
CA THR A 141 5.12 14.18 -3.62
C THR A 141 4.67 12.96 -2.84
N ARG A 142 5.50 12.47 -1.93
CA ARG A 142 5.14 11.40 -0.98
C ARG A 142 4.30 11.98 0.15
N TYR A 143 3.15 11.36 0.39
CA TYR A 143 2.29 11.69 1.51
C TYR A 143 2.67 10.91 2.76
N LEU A 144 2.51 11.54 3.91
CA LEU A 144 2.51 10.86 5.19
C LEU A 144 1.23 10.01 5.31
N PRO A 145 1.27 8.89 6.06
CA PRO A 145 0.09 8.08 6.34
C PRO A 145 -1.14 8.88 6.79
N SER A 146 -0.95 9.87 7.66
CA SER A 146 -2.01 10.76 8.12
C SER A 146 -2.59 11.65 6.99
N GLU A 147 -1.74 12.15 6.10
CA GLU A 147 -2.17 12.91 4.91
C GLU A 147 -2.98 12.01 3.96
N ILE A 148 -2.58 10.74 3.79
CA ILE A 148 -3.32 9.76 2.97
C ILE A 148 -4.73 9.57 3.55
N ILE A 149 -4.83 9.30 4.86
CA ILE A 149 -6.12 9.08 5.54
C ILE A 149 -7.03 10.30 5.40
N GLN A 150 -6.47 11.51 5.53
CA GLN A 150 -7.23 12.76 5.40
C GLN A 150 -7.72 13.00 3.96
N LYS A 151 -6.87 12.76 2.96
CA LYS A 151 -7.16 13.02 1.54
C LYS A 151 -8.03 11.94 0.91
N HIS A 152 -7.88 10.69 1.35
CA HIS A 152 -8.52 9.51 0.77
C HIS A 152 -9.28 8.71 1.83
N PRO A 153 -10.24 9.30 2.57
CA PRO A 153 -10.92 8.60 3.65
C PRO A 153 -11.62 7.35 3.15
N LEU A 154 -11.44 6.23 3.85
CA LEU A 154 -12.08 4.95 3.52
C LEU A 154 -13.60 5.07 3.74
N LYS A 155 -14.39 4.68 2.72
CA LYS A 155 -15.85 4.94 2.66
C LYS A 155 -16.77 3.76 3.00
N ILE A 156 -16.26 2.67 3.55
CA ILE A 156 -17.08 1.48 3.82
C ILE A 156 -16.93 1.13 5.30
N THR A 157 -18.06 1.05 5.99
CA THR A 157 -18.14 0.73 7.42
C THR A 157 -18.41 -0.77 7.55
N PHE A 158 -17.40 -1.54 7.93
CA PHE A 158 -17.52 -2.97 8.14
C PHE A 158 -17.97 -3.28 9.57
N ASN A 159 -18.54 -4.48 9.77
CA ASN A 159 -18.93 -4.99 11.08
C ASN A 159 -18.40 -6.42 11.26
N THR A 160 -17.35 -6.58 12.07
CA THR A 160 -16.67 -7.85 12.38
C THR A 160 -17.58 -8.96 12.90
N LYS A 161 -18.79 -8.65 13.40
CA LYS A 161 -19.76 -9.67 13.87
C LYS A 161 -20.03 -10.76 12.83
N GLU A 162 -20.28 -10.38 11.58
CA GLU A 162 -20.63 -11.34 10.52
C GLU A 162 -19.47 -12.31 10.25
N LEU A 163 -18.23 -11.81 10.24
CA LEU A 163 -17.06 -12.67 10.04
C LEU A 163 -16.70 -13.50 11.26
N ALA A 164 -16.90 -12.97 12.47
CA ALA A 164 -16.73 -13.75 13.69
C ALA A 164 -17.69 -14.95 13.69
N GLU A 165 -18.94 -14.76 13.24
CA GLU A 165 -19.91 -15.85 13.09
C GLU A 165 -19.52 -16.88 12.04
N VAL A 166 -19.04 -16.42 10.88
CA VAL A 166 -18.54 -17.32 9.82
C VAL A 166 -17.35 -18.12 10.35
N ALA A 167 -16.37 -17.46 10.95
CA ALA A 167 -15.20 -18.10 11.53
C ALA A 167 -15.57 -19.17 12.58
N LEU A 168 -16.44 -18.84 13.55
CA LEU A 168 -16.92 -19.80 14.56
C LEU A 168 -17.71 -20.98 13.95
N LYS A 169 -18.40 -20.77 12.82
CA LYS A 169 -19.09 -21.86 12.12
C LYS A 169 -18.11 -22.78 11.41
N GLU A 170 -17.11 -22.21 10.73
CA GLU A 170 -16.13 -22.94 9.92
C GLU A 170 -15.12 -23.71 10.79
N THR A 171 -14.63 -23.12 11.88
CA THR A 171 -13.70 -23.82 12.79
C THR A 171 -14.41 -24.82 13.70
N GLY A 172 -15.72 -24.64 13.91
CA GLY A 172 -16.49 -25.41 14.90
C GLY A 172 -16.28 -24.93 16.33
N ASP A 173 -15.48 -23.87 16.53
CA ASP A 173 -15.23 -23.29 17.85
C ASP A 173 -16.50 -22.67 18.44
N ARG A 174 -16.51 -22.57 19.77
CA ARG A 174 -17.62 -21.94 20.52
C ARG A 174 -17.29 -20.53 20.98
N HIS A 175 -16.05 -20.11 20.82
CA HIS A 175 -15.53 -18.86 21.37
C HIS A 175 -14.39 -18.34 20.48
N LEU A 176 -14.44 -17.05 20.16
CA LEU A 176 -13.42 -16.33 19.42
C LEU A 176 -13.09 -15.06 20.20
N VAL A 177 -11.81 -14.72 20.28
CA VAL A 177 -11.34 -13.49 20.93
C VAL A 177 -10.61 -12.63 19.90
N ILE A 178 -10.97 -11.35 19.82
CA ILE A 178 -10.30 -10.37 18.98
C ILE A 178 -9.73 -9.27 19.88
N PHE A 179 -8.47 -8.91 19.63
CA PHE A 179 -7.76 -7.87 20.37
C PHE A 179 -7.65 -6.58 19.53
N MET A 180 -7.82 -5.41 20.16
CA MET A 180 -7.50 -4.09 19.58
C MET A 180 -6.01 -3.79 19.71
N VAL A 181 -5.17 -4.75 19.35
CA VAL A 181 -3.71 -4.63 19.41
C VAL A 181 -3.16 -4.94 18.02
N ASP A 182 -2.36 -4.03 17.50
CA ASP A 182 -1.80 -4.14 16.17
C ASP A 182 -0.72 -5.22 16.14
N ASN A 183 -0.79 -6.14 15.16
CA ASN A 183 0.10 -7.28 15.10
C ASN A 183 1.56 -6.92 14.77
N VAL A 184 1.79 -5.76 14.15
CA VAL A 184 3.13 -5.29 13.78
C VAL A 184 3.77 -4.53 14.95
N THR A 185 3.05 -3.57 15.52
CA THR A 185 3.62 -2.64 16.51
C THR A 185 3.35 -3.02 17.96
N GLN A 186 2.43 -3.96 18.21
CA GLN A 186 1.94 -4.33 19.54
C GLN A 186 1.30 -3.16 20.32
N ASN A 187 0.97 -2.08 19.63
CA ASN A 187 0.27 -0.93 20.20
C ASN A 187 -1.25 -1.09 20.08
N VAL A 188 -1.99 -0.33 20.88
CA VAL A 188 -3.44 -0.24 20.75
C VAL A 188 -3.80 0.35 19.39
N ILE A 189 -4.68 -0.34 18.67
CA ILE A 189 -5.17 0.08 17.35
C ILE A 189 -6.03 1.34 17.51
N LYS A 190 -5.75 2.37 16.69
CA LYS A 190 -6.53 3.62 16.67
C LYS A 190 -7.53 3.63 15.53
N GLU A 191 -7.11 3.17 14.36
CA GLU A 191 -7.92 3.09 13.16
C GLU A 191 -8.08 1.63 12.75
N PRO A 192 -9.08 0.90 13.31
CA PRO A 192 -9.25 -0.53 13.08
C PRO A 192 -9.62 -0.79 11.63
N CYS A 193 -8.67 -1.38 10.92
CA CYS A 193 -8.72 -1.57 9.49
C CYS A 193 -8.64 -3.04 9.14
N ARG A 194 -9.25 -3.39 8.02
CA ARG A 194 -9.15 -4.69 7.36
C ARG A 194 -9.33 -4.50 5.86
N SER A 195 -9.16 -5.57 5.09
CA SER A 195 -9.65 -5.60 3.71
C SER A 195 -11.00 -6.34 3.62
N ILE A 196 -11.86 -5.94 2.68
CA ILE A 196 -13.13 -6.63 2.38
C ILE A 196 -12.93 -8.02 1.79
N ILE A 197 -11.77 -8.28 1.18
CA ILE A 197 -11.45 -9.61 0.62
C ILE A 197 -10.76 -10.53 1.63
N CYS A 198 -10.46 -10.04 2.83
CA CYS A 198 -9.98 -10.89 3.91
C CYS A 198 -11.16 -11.68 4.52
N GLU A 199 -10.91 -12.94 4.88
CA GLU A 199 -11.89 -13.81 5.55
C GLU A 199 -11.64 -13.91 7.07
N HIS A 200 -10.45 -13.49 7.53
CA HIS A 200 -10.12 -13.45 8.95
C HIS A 200 -10.89 -12.32 9.66
N PRO A 201 -11.35 -12.51 10.91
CA PRO A 201 -12.07 -11.49 11.66
C PRO A 201 -11.15 -10.43 12.31
N GLU A 202 -9.86 -10.70 12.45
CA GLU A 202 -8.87 -9.81 13.06
C GLU A 202 -8.66 -8.52 12.24
N ILE A 203 -8.20 -7.48 12.92
CA ILE A 203 -7.96 -6.14 12.39
C ILE A 203 -6.50 -5.72 12.58
N PHE A 204 -6.08 -4.71 11.83
CA PHE A 204 -4.78 -4.04 11.96
C PHE A 204 -4.96 -2.53 12.00
N ASP A 205 -3.96 -1.78 12.46
CA ASP A 205 -4.03 -0.32 12.48
C ASP A 205 -3.76 0.27 11.08
N LEU A 206 -4.67 1.11 10.58
CA LEU A 206 -4.56 1.68 9.24
C LEU A 206 -3.27 2.49 9.05
N GLU A 207 -2.91 3.34 10.00
CA GLU A 207 -1.75 4.22 9.85
C GLU A 207 -0.45 3.40 9.82
N THR A 208 -0.36 2.41 10.69
CA THR A 208 0.76 1.46 10.76
C THR A 208 0.87 0.64 9.46
N PHE A 209 -0.25 0.12 8.96
CA PHE A 209 -0.29 -0.58 7.69
C PHE A 209 0.20 0.29 6.53
N LEU A 210 -0.24 1.55 6.45
CA LEU A 210 0.21 2.47 5.39
C LEU A 210 1.71 2.77 5.46
N LYS A 211 2.28 2.90 6.67
CA LYS A 211 3.74 3.06 6.86
C LYS A 211 4.49 1.86 6.28
N ASP A 212 4.06 0.65 6.62
CA ASP A 212 4.71 -0.58 6.18
C ASP A 212 4.57 -0.79 4.66
N ALA A 213 3.38 -0.56 4.12
CA ALA A 213 3.11 -0.66 2.69
C ALA A 213 3.96 0.34 1.87
N GLN A 214 4.14 1.56 2.39
CA GLN A 214 5.01 2.57 1.79
C GLN A 214 6.50 2.21 1.83
N TYR A 215 6.95 1.60 2.93
CA TYR A 215 8.34 1.20 3.11
C TYR A 215 8.69 -0.01 2.22
N LYS A 216 7.84 -1.04 2.23
CA LYS A 216 8.05 -2.28 1.48
C LYS A 216 7.63 -2.19 0.02
N LEU A 217 6.89 -1.15 -0.36
CA LEU A 217 6.24 -1.01 -1.67
C LEU A 217 5.35 -2.21 -2.02
N GLN A 218 4.69 -2.79 -1.01
CA GLN A 218 3.85 -3.97 -1.14
C GLN A 218 2.53 -3.78 -0.41
N TRP A 219 1.45 -4.25 -1.03
CA TRP A 219 0.12 -4.23 -0.44
C TRP A 219 -0.32 -5.66 -0.12
N LYS A 220 0.13 -6.17 1.02
CA LYS A 220 -0.25 -7.49 1.55
C LYS A 220 -0.86 -7.32 2.93
N CYS A 221 -1.96 -8.00 3.18
CA CYS A 221 -2.57 -8.01 4.51
C CYS A 221 -1.55 -8.52 5.54
N PRO A 222 -1.31 -7.81 6.65
CA PRO A 222 -0.32 -8.22 7.65
C PRO A 222 -0.76 -9.46 8.44
N ILE A 223 -2.02 -9.89 8.30
CA ILE A 223 -2.61 -11.02 9.04
C ILE A 223 -2.62 -12.27 8.16
N CYS A 224 -3.28 -12.22 7.00
CA CYS A 224 -3.41 -13.38 6.11
C CYS A 224 -2.49 -13.37 4.89
N SER A 225 -1.64 -12.36 4.72
CA SER A 225 -0.73 -12.19 3.56
C SER A 225 -1.39 -12.11 2.18
N LYS A 226 -2.74 -12.12 2.09
CA LYS A 226 -3.49 -11.90 0.85
C LYS A 226 -3.09 -10.56 0.24
N LYS A 227 -2.92 -10.50 -1.08
CA LYS A 227 -2.69 -9.24 -1.81
C LYS A 227 -3.96 -8.40 -1.72
N ILE A 228 -3.83 -7.16 -1.29
CA ILE A 228 -4.94 -6.21 -1.11
C ILE A 228 -4.61 -4.91 -1.82
N LYS A 229 -5.60 -4.06 -2.12
CA LYS A 229 -5.39 -2.71 -2.63
C LYS A 229 -5.97 -1.70 -1.64
N TYR A 230 -5.56 -0.43 -1.73
CA TYR A 230 -6.12 0.61 -0.86
C TYR A 230 -7.66 0.69 -0.94
N LYS A 231 -8.22 0.53 -2.15
CA LYS A 231 -9.67 0.52 -2.38
C LYS A 231 -10.41 -0.62 -1.69
N ASP A 232 -9.70 -1.69 -1.33
CA ASP A 232 -10.27 -2.84 -0.63
C ASP A 232 -10.24 -2.64 0.89
N LEU A 233 -9.55 -1.60 1.39
CA LEU A 233 -9.44 -1.31 2.81
C LEU A 233 -10.71 -0.66 3.34
N VAL A 234 -11.11 -1.07 4.54
CA VAL A 234 -12.31 -0.61 5.22
C VAL A 234 -12.05 -0.44 6.71
N ILE A 235 -12.75 0.51 7.31
CA ILE A 235 -12.72 0.70 8.77
C ILE A 235 -13.81 -0.16 9.40
N ASP A 236 -13.45 -0.96 10.39
CA ASP A 236 -14.43 -1.63 11.22
C ASP A 236 -15.04 -0.64 12.22
N MET A 237 -16.25 -0.17 11.91
CA MET A 237 -16.89 0.87 12.72
C MET A 237 -17.39 0.34 14.06
N PHE A 238 -17.73 -0.94 14.14
CA PHE A 238 -18.16 -1.55 15.39
C PHE A 238 -17.00 -1.55 16.39
N LEU A 239 -15.84 -2.08 16.01
CA LEU A 239 -14.63 -2.10 16.82
C LEU A 239 -14.11 -0.69 17.08
N LYS A 240 -14.20 0.24 16.12
CA LYS A 240 -13.82 1.65 16.34
C LYS A 240 -14.67 2.31 17.43
N GLN A 241 -15.99 2.16 17.36
CA GLN A 241 -16.91 2.72 18.36
C GLN A 241 -16.66 2.14 19.75
N MET A 242 -16.44 0.83 19.83
CA MET A 242 -16.17 0.15 21.09
C MET A 242 -14.79 0.52 21.66
N GLY A 243 -13.77 0.62 20.80
CA GLY A 243 -12.43 1.11 21.16
C GLY A 243 -12.44 2.52 21.71
N ASN A 244 -13.27 3.42 21.14
CA ASN A 244 -13.47 4.77 21.66
C ASN A 244 -14.13 4.80 23.05
N GLN A 245 -14.88 3.76 23.42
CA GLN A 245 -15.38 3.54 24.78
C GLN A 245 -14.34 2.88 25.69
N GLY A 246 -13.12 2.72 25.21
CA GLY A 246 -12.00 2.06 25.87
C GLY A 246 -11.91 0.57 25.58
N LYS A 247 -12.91 -0.13 25.02
CA LYS A 247 -12.87 -1.61 24.94
C LYS A 247 -11.74 -2.11 24.04
N THR A 248 -10.93 -3.04 24.55
CA THR A 248 -9.71 -3.53 23.86
C THR A 248 -9.73 -5.02 23.53
N THR A 249 -10.65 -5.77 24.12
CA THR A 249 -10.78 -7.22 23.92
C THR A 249 -12.24 -7.54 23.66
N PHE A 250 -12.49 -8.38 22.65
CA PHE A 250 -13.83 -8.67 22.14
C PHE A 250 -14.04 -10.17 22.13
N HIS A 251 -15.00 -10.64 22.91
CA HIS A 251 -15.35 -12.05 22.99
C HIS A 251 -16.62 -12.30 22.16
N PHE A 252 -16.54 -13.27 21.25
CA PHE A 252 -17.65 -13.72 20.41
C PHE A 252 -17.96 -15.17 20.76
N TYR A 253 -19.21 -15.49 21.07
CA TYR A 253 -19.62 -16.83 21.49
C TYR A 253 -20.66 -17.41 20.54
N LYS A 254 -20.61 -18.74 20.33
CA LYS A 254 -21.65 -19.47 19.61
C LYS A 254 -22.82 -19.80 20.56
N PRO A 255 -24.07 -19.42 20.25
CA PRO A 255 -25.24 -19.77 21.06
C PRO A 255 -25.40 -21.29 21.23
N ARG A 256 -25.78 -21.73 22.44
CA ARG A 256 -25.90 -23.17 22.78
C ARG A 256 -27.12 -23.88 22.16
N ASN A 257 -28.17 -23.15 21.78
CA ASN A 257 -29.43 -23.72 21.28
C ASN A 257 -30.12 -22.78 20.25
N SER A 258 -29.87 -22.94 18.95
CA SER A 258 -30.84 -22.54 17.92
C SER A 258 -30.38 -22.93 16.50
N THR A 259 -31.34 -23.42 15.71
CA THR A 259 -31.30 -23.49 14.23
C THR A 259 -31.46 -22.09 13.57
N LYS A 260 -31.41 -21.01 14.35
CA LYS A 260 -31.42 -19.60 13.92
C LYS A 260 -30.41 -18.82 14.77
N LEU A 261 -29.31 -18.43 14.16
CA LEU A 261 -28.25 -17.66 14.82
C LEU A 261 -28.55 -16.17 14.64
N LEU A 262 -28.59 -15.46 15.77
CA LEU A 262 -29.00 -14.06 15.98
C LEU A 262 -30.53 -13.85 16.06
N ASP A 263 -31.06 -13.86 17.28
CA ASP A 263 -32.29 -13.12 17.55
C ASP A 263 -31.94 -11.62 17.57
N LYS A 264 -32.77 -10.77 16.96
CA LYS A 264 -32.46 -9.33 16.76
C LYS A 264 -32.35 -8.54 18.06
N ASN A 265 -32.63 -9.18 19.20
CA ASN A 265 -32.62 -8.61 20.54
C ASN A 265 -31.72 -9.37 21.52
N ASP A 266 -30.94 -10.38 21.08
CA ASP A 266 -30.05 -11.15 21.95
C ASP A 266 -28.60 -10.74 21.66
N ASP A 267 -28.00 -10.03 22.60
CA ASP A 267 -26.63 -9.52 22.55
C ASP A 267 -25.62 -10.67 22.66
N GLY A 268 -25.52 -11.51 21.61
CA GLY A 268 -24.53 -12.60 21.47
C GLY A 268 -23.06 -12.16 21.47
N ILE A 269 -22.78 -10.96 22.00
CA ILE A 269 -21.48 -10.33 22.19
C ILE A 269 -21.48 -9.82 23.63
N THR A 270 -21.01 -10.66 24.55
CA THR A 270 -20.57 -10.16 25.85
C THR A 270 -19.26 -9.40 25.61
N CYS A 271 -19.38 -8.09 25.45
CA CYS A 271 -18.25 -7.18 25.46
C CYS A 271 -17.78 -7.01 26.91
N GLU A 272 -17.11 -8.02 27.45
CA GLU A 272 -16.49 -7.92 28.77
C GLU A 272 -15.22 -7.07 28.68
N ARG A 273 -15.18 -6.02 29.51
CA ARG A 273 -13.92 -5.47 30.00
C ARG A 273 -13.86 -5.79 31.48
N GLU A 274 -13.03 -6.74 31.86
CA GLU A 274 -12.36 -6.84 33.15
C GLU A 274 -10.94 -7.30 32.78
N VAL A 275 -9.86 -6.60 33.12
CA VAL A 275 -9.51 -6.14 34.46
C VAL A 275 -8.74 -4.81 34.36
N ILE A 276 -9.17 -3.79 35.09
CA ILE A 276 -8.27 -2.77 35.64
C ILE A 276 -8.29 -2.96 37.15
N GLN A 277 -7.21 -3.51 37.69
CA GLN A 277 -6.68 -3.07 38.97
C GLN A 277 -5.23 -2.68 38.71
N LEU A 278 -5.00 -1.38 38.69
CA LEU A 278 -3.67 -0.82 38.92
C LEU A 278 -3.59 -0.62 40.44
N ASP A 279 -2.55 -1.17 41.05
CA ASP A 279 -2.15 -0.81 42.42
C ASP A 279 -1.80 0.68 42.52
#